data_AF-A0A150JG52-F1
#
_entry.id   AF-A0A150JG52-F1
#
_cell.length_a   1.000
_cell.length_b   1.000
_cell.length_c   1.000
_cell.angle_alpha   90.00
_cell.angle_beta   90.00
_cell.angle_gamma   90.00
#
_symmetry.space_group_name_H-M   'P 1'
#
loop_
_entity.id
_entity.type
_entity.pdbx_description
1 polymer ?
#
loop_
_entity_poly.entity_id
_entity_poly.type
_entity_poly.pdbx_seq_one_letter_code
_entity_poly.pdbx_strand_id
1 'polypeptide(L)'
;MKKIFLVVFSVSLLTAFLSIQSISKAFAESELIESCYMLAFVSSPLENKIQAEEVLDIIDSASKNGFSGIVFSSNFDRIVTQNDQYFKYLDQIKNRCREKDMEIIPLIGSFGWGSNILWQNPNLAEGLRVESQVFKVNGNSAELVKGKIEFSNGGFERYNGDVADNYEFQEKPGEISFIDIKEYTEGKSSLRFQNFYLDKYKQARVMHKVKVLPKKSYRVDCSIKTQLFTPSDSIKLVCIDQNGKVLGTERNSTVWQKKYTDCDNGWYKITMGFNSMENTFVNIYAGAWGAEEGIFWIDDLTVQEVGLVNILRRNGTPLCIRNRENGQIYEEGIDYEFVRDTIMDFEFDHCSESIKIPLQSSIKDGTFLLVDYYHGLGMDHDQISVCMSEETSYDILEKNIQALVGRLESSKFFISLDEVIMGGTCALCSCCEKKPGLIMSQCVIRQMAIVRKYKPSANFFIWSDMFDPNHNADRQYGLCEGYYGAIEPLPKDITFVCWNNKVIEKSINFFASKGFSVMAGAYYDDKSMNSTEECVSALKSTNKQIKILYTTWKKDYSMLKEFSEMVRKK
;
A
#
# COMPACT_ATOMS: atom_id res chain seq x y z
N MET A 1 37.95 -48.89 -62.09
CA MET A 1 36.88 -47.92 -61.78
C MET A 1 35.95 -48.46 -60.67
N LYS A 2 36.50 -48.76 -59.50
CA LYS A 2 35.78 -49.23 -58.30
C LYS A 2 36.42 -48.51 -57.11
N LYS A 3 36.00 -47.28 -56.82
CA LYS A 3 36.33 -46.55 -55.57
C LYS A 3 35.57 -45.22 -55.35
N ILE A 4 34.60 -44.87 -56.20
CA ILE A 4 33.85 -43.59 -56.08
C ILE A 4 32.38 -43.79 -55.64
N PHE A 5 31.87 -45.02 -55.56
CA PHE A 5 30.45 -45.26 -55.24
C PHE A 5 30.11 -45.49 -53.76
N LEU A 6 31.11 -45.62 -52.86
CA LEU A 6 30.85 -45.91 -51.44
C LEU A 6 30.95 -44.69 -50.50
N VAL A 7 31.44 -43.55 -50.98
CA VAL A 7 31.59 -42.33 -50.17
C VAL A 7 30.41 -41.38 -50.34
N VAL A 8 29.66 -41.49 -51.44
CA VAL A 8 28.49 -40.63 -51.68
C VAL A 8 27.27 -41.10 -50.89
N PHE A 9 27.13 -42.41 -50.61
CA PHE A 9 25.97 -42.95 -49.88
C PHE A 9 26.04 -42.77 -48.35
N SER A 10 27.25 -42.67 -47.78
CA SER A 10 27.44 -42.47 -46.34
C SER A 10 27.31 -41.01 -45.90
N VAL A 11 27.65 -40.06 -46.78
CA VAL A 11 27.49 -38.62 -46.50
C VAL A 11 26.01 -38.22 -46.56
N SER A 12 25.23 -38.79 -47.49
CA SER A 12 23.79 -38.50 -47.61
C SER A 12 22.93 -39.07 -46.47
N LEU A 13 23.33 -40.19 -45.85
CA LEU A 13 22.65 -40.71 -44.65
C LEU A 13 23.00 -39.91 -43.38
N LEU A 14 24.24 -39.40 -43.28
CA LEU A 14 24.67 -38.58 -42.14
C LEU A 14 24.01 -37.19 -42.15
N THR A 15 23.83 -36.58 -43.33
CA THR A 15 23.08 -35.31 -43.47
C THR A 15 21.60 -35.47 -43.18
N ALA A 16 21.00 -36.63 -43.49
CA ALA A 16 19.60 -36.91 -43.17
C ALA A 16 19.40 -37.16 -41.66
N PHE A 17 20.34 -37.82 -40.97
CA PHE A 17 20.27 -38.01 -39.52
C PHE A 17 20.53 -36.72 -38.74
N LEU A 18 21.44 -35.87 -39.20
CA LEU A 18 21.68 -34.55 -38.61
C LEU A 18 20.53 -33.57 -38.89
N SER A 19 19.88 -33.64 -40.07
CA SER A 19 18.69 -32.86 -40.34
C SER A 19 17.52 -33.31 -39.47
N ILE A 20 17.30 -34.63 -39.29
CA ILE A 20 16.22 -35.16 -38.43
C ILE A 20 16.48 -34.84 -36.95
N GLN A 21 17.73 -34.88 -36.46
CA GLN A 21 18.07 -34.45 -35.09
C GLN A 21 17.95 -32.93 -34.89
N SER A 22 18.31 -32.12 -35.89
CA SER A 22 18.13 -30.67 -35.83
C SER A 22 16.64 -30.28 -35.91
N ILE A 23 15.84 -31.03 -36.68
CA ILE A 23 14.38 -30.85 -36.75
C ILE A 23 13.74 -31.36 -35.46
N SER A 24 14.20 -32.45 -34.84
CA SER A 24 13.68 -32.93 -33.56
C SER A 24 14.07 -32.04 -32.39
N LYS A 25 15.23 -31.36 -32.45
CA LYS A 25 15.67 -30.40 -31.42
C LYS A 25 14.97 -29.04 -31.60
N ALA A 26 14.74 -28.61 -32.84
CA ALA A 26 13.91 -27.44 -33.16
C ALA A 26 12.42 -27.68 -32.88
N PHE A 27 11.90 -28.90 -33.04
CA PHE A 27 10.55 -29.28 -32.61
C PHE A 27 10.44 -29.48 -31.10
N ALA A 28 11.52 -29.86 -30.41
CA ALA A 28 11.55 -29.95 -28.95
C ALA A 28 11.69 -28.57 -28.27
N GLU A 29 12.23 -27.57 -28.97
CA GLU A 29 12.29 -26.17 -28.51
C GLU A 29 11.06 -25.33 -28.95
N SER A 30 10.12 -25.94 -29.70
CA SER A 30 8.80 -25.38 -29.97
C SER A 30 7.71 -26.26 -29.34
N GLU A 31 7.66 -26.37 -28.02
CA GLU A 31 6.35 -26.54 -27.38
C GLU A 31 5.57 -25.26 -27.70
N LEU A 32 4.78 -25.30 -28.77
CA LEU A 32 3.81 -24.27 -29.11
C LEU A 32 2.99 -24.00 -27.86
N ILE A 33 2.97 -22.75 -27.42
CA ILE A 33 2.03 -22.26 -26.42
C ILE A 33 0.64 -22.74 -26.83
N GLU A 34 0.05 -23.64 -26.04
CA GLU A 34 -1.20 -24.29 -26.43
C GLU A 34 -2.37 -23.29 -26.42
N SER A 35 -2.26 -22.20 -25.63
CA SER A 35 -3.21 -21.08 -25.61
C SER A 35 -2.68 -19.89 -24.78
N CYS A 36 -3.28 -18.71 -24.96
CA CYS A 36 -3.09 -17.54 -24.11
C CYS A 36 -4.35 -17.30 -23.25
N TYR A 37 -4.17 -17.08 -21.95
CA TYR A 37 -5.20 -16.66 -21.01
C TYR A 37 -4.90 -15.23 -20.56
N MET A 38 -5.62 -14.27 -21.17
CA MET A 38 -5.42 -12.84 -20.97
C MET A 38 -6.57 -12.26 -20.16
N LEU A 39 -6.23 -11.53 -19.10
CA LEU A 39 -7.18 -10.79 -18.29
C LEU A 39 -6.88 -9.30 -18.34
N ALA A 40 -7.89 -8.46 -18.16
CA ALA A 40 -7.71 -7.02 -17.93
C ALA A 40 -8.08 -6.67 -16.49
N PHE A 41 -7.22 -5.91 -15.80
CA PHE A 41 -7.52 -5.34 -14.50
C PHE A 41 -8.39 -4.09 -14.68
N VAL A 42 -9.58 -4.11 -14.08
CA VAL A 42 -10.56 -3.02 -14.16
C VAL A 42 -10.93 -2.59 -12.74
N SER A 43 -10.82 -1.30 -12.46
CA SER A 43 -11.21 -0.72 -11.17
C SER A 43 -12.22 0.39 -11.38
N SER A 44 -13.41 0.24 -10.81
CA SER A 44 -14.49 1.22 -10.90
C SER A 44 -15.42 1.07 -9.70
N PRO A 45 -15.70 2.13 -8.93
CA PRO A 45 -16.58 2.04 -7.76
C PRO A 45 -18.08 1.93 -8.13
N LEU A 46 -18.43 2.13 -9.41
CA LEU A 46 -19.80 2.08 -9.95
C LEU A 46 -20.78 3.04 -9.27
N GLU A 47 -20.33 4.24 -8.94
CA GLU A 47 -21.13 5.28 -8.28
C GLU A 47 -22.12 5.95 -9.23
N ASN A 48 -21.80 5.99 -10.52
CA ASN A 48 -22.60 6.67 -11.52
C ASN A 48 -22.59 5.95 -12.88
N LYS A 49 -23.46 6.44 -13.78
CA LYS A 49 -23.67 5.84 -15.11
C LYS A 49 -22.41 5.88 -15.98
N ILE A 50 -21.64 6.97 -15.93
CA ILE A 50 -20.43 7.15 -16.74
C ILE A 50 -19.42 6.05 -16.41
N GLN A 51 -19.18 5.84 -15.11
CA GLN A 51 -18.29 4.77 -14.64
C GLN A 51 -18.76 3.36 -15.05
N ALA A 52 -20.07 3.12 -15.10
CA ALA A 52 -20.60 1.85 -15.58
C ALA A 52 -20.42 1.69 -17.10
N GLU A 53 -20.67 2.75 -17.88
CA GLU A 53 -20.47 2.77 -19.33
C GLU A 53 -19.00 2.57 -19.71
N GLU A 54 -18.07 3.20 -18.98
CA GLU A 54 -16.63 2.98 -19.15
C GLU A 54 -16.25 1.49 -19.00
N VAL A 55 -16.78 0.81 -17.97
CA VAL A 55 -16.52 -0.62 -17.76
C VAL A 55 -17.11 -1.47 -18.89
N LEU A 56 -18.32 -1.14 -19.37
CA LEU A 56 -18.94 -1.82 -20.51
C LEU A 56 -18.11 -1.69 -21.80
N ASP A 57 -17.57 -0.49 -22.07
CA ASP A 57 -16.72 -0.24 -23.22
C ASP A 57 -15.40 -1.01 -23.13
N ILE A 58 -14.81 -1.08 -21.93
CA ILE A 58 -13.60 -1.89 -21.68
C ILE A 58 -13.87 -3.37 -21.96
N ILE A 59 -15.01 -3.91 -21.49
CA ILE A 59 -15.40 -5.31 -21.75
C ILE A 59 -15.56 -5.57 -23.24
N ASP A 60 -16.24 -4.68 -23.97
CA ASP A 60 -16.42 -4.82 -25.41
C ASP A 60 -15.09 -4.80 -26.16
N SER A 61 -14.19 -3.89 -25.79
CA SER A 61 -12.84 -3.80 -26.37
C SER A 61 -11.99 -5.02 -26.04
N ALA A 62 -11.97 -5.45 -24.78
CA ALA A 62 -11.21 -6.62 -24.32
C ALA A 62 -11.70 -7.90 -25.02
N SER A 63 -13.02 -8.13 -25.10
CA SER A 63 -13.61 -9.26 -25.83
C SER A 63 -13.21 -9.25 -27.30
N LYS A 64 -13.31 -8.09 -27.97
CA LYS A 64 -12.91 -7.95 -29.39
C LYS A 64 -11.44 -8.27 -29.63
N ASN A 65 -10.59 -7.99 -28.64
CA ASN A 65 -9.16 -8.30 -28.68
C ASN A 65 -8.83 -9.68 -28.06
N GLY A 66 -9.86 -10.48 -27.76
CA GLY A 66 -9.74 -11.88 -27.36
C GLY A 66 -9.14 -12.08 -25.97
N PHE A 67 -9.44 -11.17 -25.04
CA PHE A 67 -9.26 -11.41 -23.61
C PHE A 67 -10.30 -12.42 -23.10
N SER A 68 -9.92 -13.22 -22.11
CA SER A 68 -10.77 -14.24 -21.50
C SER A 68 -11.68 -13.68 -20.40
N GLY A 69 -11.36 -12.50 -19.86
CA GLY A 69 -12.12 -11.93 -18.75
C GLY A 69 -11.51 -10.67 -18.16
N ILE A 70 -12.12 -10.21 -17.08
CA ILE A 70 -11.64 -9.08 -16.28
C ILE A 70 -11.40 -9.51 -14.83
N VAL A 71 -10.32 -8.99 -14.24
CA VAL A 71 -10.18 -8.87 -12.78
C VAL A 71 -10.84 -7.56 -12.39
N PHE A 72 -11.86 -7.61 -11.55
CA PHE A 72 -12.71 -6.45 -11.29
C PHE A 72 -12.63 -6.02 -9.83
N SER A 73 -12.25 -4.76 -9.61
CA SER A 73 -12.32 -4.08 -8.32
C SER A 73 -13.49 -3.11 -8.32
N SER A 74 -14.48 -3.37 -7.46
CA SER A 74 -15.71 -2.58 -7.38
C SER A 74 -16.32 -2.67 -5.98
N ASN A 75 -15.61 -2.21 -4.95
CA ASN A 75 -16.12 -2.17 -3.56
C ASN A 75 -16.62 -3.53 -3.00
N PHE A 76 -16.11 -4.67 -3.48
CA PHE A 76 -16.67 -5.98 -3.15
C PHE A 76 -16.57 -6.36 -1.67
N ASP A 77 -15.55 -5.87 -0.97
CA ASP A 77 -15.39 -6.06 0.49
C ASP A 77 -16.38 -5.24 1.34
N ARG A 78 -17.24 -4.42 0.70
CA ARG A 78 -18.38 -3.73 1.31
C ARG A 78 -19.63 -3.81 0.43
N ILE A 79 -19.78 -4.86 -0.38
CA ILE A 79 -20.92 -5.03 -1.30
C ILE A 79 -22.26 -4.97 -0.56
N VAL A 80 -22.33 -5.42 0.69
CA VAL A 80 -23.57 -5.41 1.49
C VAL A 80 -24.07 -4.01 1.86
N THR A 81 -23.23 -2.98 1.71
CA THR A 81 -23.58 -1.59 2.01
C THR A 81 -23.95 -0.79 0.76
N GLN A 82 -23.95 -1.42 -0.41
CA GLN A 82 -24.24 -0.77 -1.69
C GLN A 82 -25.75 -0.61 -1.91
N ASN A 83 -26.12 0.36 -2.74
CA ASN A 83 -27.53 0.67 -3.04
C ASN A 83 -28.02 -0.04 -4.33
N ASP A 84 -29.32 0.05 -4.60
CA ASP A 84 -29.94 -0.57 -5.78
C ASP A 84 -29.35 -0.09 -7.10
N GLN A 85 -28.90 1.16 -7.16
CA GLN A 85 -28.31 1.74 -8.35
C GLN A 85 -26.96 1.11 -8.68
N TYR A 86 -26.11 0.88 -7.68
CA TYR A 86 -24.88 0.11 -7.81
C TYR A 86 -25.17 -1.30 -8.35
N PHE A 87 -26.15 -2.00 -7.76
CA PHE A 87 -26.49 -3.36 -8.19
C PHE A 87 -27.04 -3.41 -9.61
N LYS A 88 -27.80 -2.40 -10.04
CA LYS A 88 -28.24 -2.26 -11.44
C LYS A 88 -27.06 -2.17 -12.41
N TYR A 89 -26.01 -1.41 -12.08
CA TYR A 89 -24.81 -1.32 -12.90
C TYR A 89 -23.99 -2.62 -12.88
N LEU A 90 -23.85 -3.24 -11.72
CA LEU A 90 -23.15 -4.52 -11.60
C LEU A 90 -23.85 -5.63 -12.42
N ASP A 91 -25.18 -5.66 -12.45
CA ASP A 91 -25.93 -6.63 -13.25
C ASP A 91 -25.76 -6.39 -14.76
N GLN A 92 -25.68 -5.12 -15.20
CA GLN A 92 -25.38 -4.79 -16.60
C GLN A 92 -24.01 -5.31 -17.01
N ILE A 93 -22.99 -5.10 -16.18
CA ILE A 93 -21.62 -5.59 -16.39
C ILE A 93 -21.60 -7.12 -16.42
N LYS A 94 -22.25 -7.77 -15.45
CA LYS A 94 -22.38 -9.24 -15.41
C LYS A 94 -23.02 -9.79 -16.69
N ASN A 95 -24.11 -9.17 -17.15
CA ASN A 95 -24.80 -9.60 -18.36
C ASN A 95 -23.93 -9.37 -19.60
N ARG A 96 -23.22 -8.24 -19.69
CA ARG A 96 -22.31 -7.99 -20.81
C ARG A 96 -21.17 -9.00 -20.86
N CYS A 97 -20.56 -9.32 -19.71
CA CYS A 97 -19.55 -10.37 -19.65
C CYS A 97 -20.09 -11.72 -20.16
N ARG A 98 -21.32 -12.10 -19.78
CA ARG A 98 -21.97 -13.32 -20.31
C ARG A 98 -22.21 -13.27 -21.82
N GLU A 99 -22.71 -12.15 -22.34
CA GLU A 99 -22.93 -11.94 -23.77
C GLU A 99 -21.63 -12.05 -24.59
N LYS A 100 -20.49 -11.71 -23.97
CA LYS A 100 -19.16 -11.69 -24.59
C LYS A 100 -18.31 -12.92 -24.29
N ASP A 101 -18.86 -13.91 -23.58
CA ASP A 101 -18.13 -15.08 -23.08
C ASP A 101 -16.86 -14.69 -22.29
N MET A 102 -16.96 -13.63 -21.49
CA MET A 102 -15.89 -13.13 -20.63
C MET A 102 -16.16 -13.50 -19.18
N GLU A 103 -15.10 -13.91 -18.49
CA GLU A 103 -15.14 -14.16 -17.05
C GLU A 103 -15.06 -12.86 -16.24
N ILE A 104 -15.73 -12.85 -15.09
CA ILE A 104 -15.60 -11.79 -14.08
C ILE A 104 -14.97 -12.37 -12.82
N ILE A 105 -13.76 -11.89 -12.50
CA ILE A 105 -12.98 -12.33 -11.35
C ILE A 105 -12.99 -11.19 -10.32
N PRO A 106 -13.83 -11.28 -9.28
CA PRO A 106 -13.89 -10.22 -8.27
C PRO A 106 -12.61 -10.17 -7.44
N LEU A 107 -12.12 -8.95 -7.23
CA LEU A 107 -11.05 -8.61 -6.30
C LEU A 107 -11.64 -8.46 -4.89
N ILE A 108 -11.14 -9.26 -3.95
CA ILE A 108 -11.67 -9.40 -2.57
C ILE A 108 -10.53 -9.41 -1.55
N GLY A 109 -10.87 -9.29 -0.26
CA GLY A 109 -9.94 -9.53 0.84
C GLY A 109 -8.80 -8.52 0.89
N SER A 110 -9.08 -7.24 0.61
CA SER A 110 -8.10 -6.15 0.54
C SER A 110 -7.58 -5.74 1.93
N PHE A 111 -6.85 -6.64 2.60
CA PHE A 111 -6.33 -6.40 3.95
C PHE A 111 -5.07 -5.52 3.94
N GLY A 112 -4.33 -5.44 2.83
CA GLY A 112 -3.17 -4.54 2.70
C GLY A 112 -3.55 -3.07 2.67
N TRP A 113 -4.59 -2.73 1.89
CA TRP A 113 -5.10 -1.38 1.70
C TRP A 113 -6.31 -1.02 2.56
N GLY A 114 -7.10 -2.02 2.98
CA GLY A 114 -8.10 -1.97 4.05
C GLY A 114 -9.36 -1.14 3.83
N SER A 115 -9.36 -0.21 2.87
CA SER A 115 -10.37 0.86 2.72
C SER A 115 -11.82 0.40 2.85
N ASN A 116 -12.23 -0.69 2.19
CA ASN A 116 -13.62 -1.18 2.24
C ASN A 116 -14.03 -1.84 3.57
N ILE A 117 -13.11 -2.57 4.21
CA ILE A 117 -13.36 -3.21 5.51
C ILE A 117 -13.35 -2.14 6.61
N LEU A 118 -12.38 -1.23 6.56
CA LEU A 118 -12.22 -0.15 7.53
C LEU A 118 -13.32 0.90 7.42
N TRP A 119 -13.90 1.12 6.23
CA TRP A 119 -15.10 1.96 6.08
C TRP A 119 -16.28 1.46 6.92
N GLN A 120 -16.41 0.14 7.11
CA GLN A 120 -17.47 -0.45 7.94
C GLN A 120 -17.11 -0.41 9.43
N ASN A 121 -15.83 -0.58 9.77
CA ASN A 121 -15.34 -0.45 11.14
C ASN A 121 -13.84 -0.08 11.17
N PRO A 122 -13.48 1.19 11.46
CA PRO A 122 -12.09 1.63 11.45
C PRO A 122 -11.25 1.00 12.58
N ASN A 123 -11.87 0.50 13.64
CA ASN A 123 -11.14 -0.16 14.74
C ASN A 123 -10.43 -1.44 14.30
N LEU A 124 -10.77 -2.01 13.13
CA LEU A 124 -10.17 -3.23 12.60
C LEU A 124 -8.78 -3.03 11.98
N ALA A 125 -8.29 -1.78 11.91
CA ALA A 125 -6.93 -1.50 11.45
C ALA A 125 -5.88 -2.22 12.31
N GLU A 126 -4.75 -2.54 11.71
CA GLU A 126 -3.57 -2.97 12.44
C GLU A 126 -3.09 -1.83 13.37
N GLY A 127 -2.59 -2.19 14.56
CA GLY A 127 -2.33 -1.23 15.62
C GLY A 127 -0.85 -1.11 15.97
N LEU A 128 -0.36 0.13 16.05
CA LEU A 128 0.97 0.44 16.57
C LEU A 128 0.89 0.77 18.04
N ARG A 129 1.77 0.16 18.84
CA ARG A 129 1.76 0.31 20.29
C ARG A 129 2.26 1.70 20.71
N VAL A 130 1.55 2.31 21.64
CA VAL A 130 2.03 3.43 22.46
C VAL A 130 2.13 2.95 23.90
N GLU A 131 3.27 3.18 24.55
CA GLU A 131 3.57 2.66 25.88
C GLU A 131 3.96 3.78 26.83
N SER A 132 3.35 3.80 28.01
CA SER A 132 3.62 4.66 29.15
C SER A 132 3.55 6.15 28.81
N GLN A 133 2.58 6.55 27.97
CA GLN A 133 2.36 7.96 27.66
C GLN A 133 1.84 8.70 28.89
N VAL A 134 2.40 9.87 29.18
CA VAL A 134 2.14 10.55 30.45
C VAL A 134 0.98 11.51 30.30
N PHE A 135 -0.07 11.31 31.09
CA PHE A 135 -1.20 12.22 31.21
C PHE A 135 -1.24 12.82 32.61
N LYS A 136 -1.79 14.03 32.75
CA LYS A 136 -2.01 14.67 34.05
C LYS A 136 -3.49 14.97 34.20
N VAL A 137 -4.04 14.59 35.35
CA VAL A 137 -5.41 14.91 35.72
C VAL A 137 -5.50 16.37 36.15
N ASN A 138 -6.42 17.11 35.53
CA ASN A 138 -6.80 18.47 35.88
C ASN A 138 -8.34 18.50 36.02
N GLY A 139 -8.82 18.49 37.25
CA GLY A 139 -10.24 18.41 37.58
C GLY A 139 -10.88 17.10 37.11
N ASN A 140 -11.79 17.19 36.13
CA ASN A 140 -12.56 16.07 35.60
C ASN A 140 -12.01 15.52 34.28
N SER A 141 -10.76 15.84 33.93
CA SER A 141 -10.14 15.38 32.69
C SER A 141 -8.66 15.07 32.90
N ALA A 142 -8.11 14.14 32.12
CA ALA A 142 -6.68 13.93 32.00
C ALA A 142 -6.20 14.28 30.60
N GLU A 143 -5.20 15.16 30.55
CA GLU A 143 -4.61 15.67 29.31
C GLU A 143 -3.18 15.19 29.15
N LEU A 144 -2.75 15.05 27.90
CA LEU A 144 -1.37 14.68 27.58
C LEU A 144 -0.40 15.69 28.18
N VAL A 145 0.59 15.20 28.92
CA VAL A 145 1.74 16.00 29.33
C VAL A 145 2.67 16.08 28.13
N LYS A 146 2.60 17.19 27.39
CA LYS A 146 3.47 17.42 26.23
C LYS A 146 4.93 17.40 26.68
N GLY A 147 5.69 16.41 26.21
CA GLY A 147 7.14 16.37 26.38
C GLY A 147 7.80 17.53 25.63
N LYS A 148 8.92 18.04 26.16
CA LYS A 148 9.77 18.98 25.42
C LYS A 148 10.53 18.18 24.36
N ILE A 149 10.17 18.34 23.10
CA ILE A 149 10.94 17.80 21.98
C ILE A 149 12.02 18.81 21.62
N GLU A 150 13.26 18.33 21.51
CA GLU A 150 14.37 19.13 21.01
C GLU A 150 14.24 19.23 19.49
N PHE A 151 13.40 20.17 19.06
CA PHE A 151 13.25 20.60 17.68
C PHE A 151 13.48 22.11 17.63
N SER A 152 14.45 22.57 16.86
CA SER A 152 14.83 23.98 16.87
C SER A 152 14.90 24.53 15.46
N ASN A 153 14.65 25.84 15.32
CA ASN A 153 14.73 26.52 14.02
C ASN A 153 13.71 26.04 12.96
N GLY A 154 12.53 25.61 13.40
CA GLY A 154 11.45 25.21 12.49
C GLY A 154 10.96 26.31 11.56
N GLY A 155 11.02 27.57 12.03
CA GLY A 155 10.72 28.76 11.21
C GLY A 155 11.95 29.39 10.54
N PHE A 156 13.07 28.66 10.43
CA PHE A 156 14.27 29.10 9.70
C PHE A 156 14.88 30.46 10.12
N GLU A 157 14.59 30.91 11.35
CA GLU A 157 14.98 32.21 11.92
C GLU A 157 16.48 32.42 12.16
N ARG A 158 17.27 31.34 12.17
CA ARG A 158 18.72 31.35 12.37
C ARG A 158 19.41 30.74 11.16
N TYR A 159 20.31 31.50 10.56
CA TYR A 159 20.98 31.13 9.31
C TYR A 159 22.26 31.94 9.10
N ASN A 160 23.13 31.45 8.22
CA ASN A 160 24.30 32.16 7.70
C ASN A 160 24.31 32.09 6.17
N GLY A 161 24.00 33.20 5.50
CA GLY A 161 23.70 33.19 4.07
C GLY A 161 22.45 32.35 3.80
N ASP A 162 22.52 31.44 2.84
CA ASP A 162 21.42 30.51 2.52
C ASP A 162 21.43 29.22 3.36
N VAL A 163 22.34 29.08 4.32
CA VAL A 163 22.45 27.88 5.17
C VAL A 163 21.64 28.06 6.45
N ALA A 164 20.61 27.24 6.64
CA ALA A 164 19.82 27.22 7.87
C ALA A 164 20.60 26.53 9.02
N ASP A 165 20.55 27.12 10.21
CA ASP A 165 21.20 26.54 11.39
C ASP A 165 20.40 25.34 11.93
N ASN A 166 21.11 24.36 12.52
CA ASN A 166 20.55 23.17 13.18
C ASN A 166 19.75 22.21 12.27
N TYR A 167 20.14 22.10 11.00
CA TYR A 167 19.68 21.04 10.11
C TYR A 167 20.87 20.14 9.73
N GLU A 168 20.73 18.83 9.90
CA GLU A 168 21.75 17.85 9.48
C GLU A 168 21.89 17.76 7.96
N PHE A 169 20.85 18.15 7.22
CA PHE A 169 20.89 18.18 5.77
C PHE A 169 20.01 19.32 5.22
N GLN A 170 20.51 19.98 4.18
CA GLN A 170 19.79 20.95 3.36
C GLN A 170 20.27 20.81 1.91
N GLU A 171 19.34 20.71 0.97
CA GLU A 171 19.65 20.48 -0.44
C GLU A 171 20.25 21.74 -1.10
N LYS A 172 21.56 21.70 -1.39
CA LYS A 172 22.35 22.74 -2.09
C LYS A 172 21.98 24.19 -1.73
N PRO A 173 22.34 24.66 -0.52
CA PRO A 173 22.14 26.05 -0.10
C PRO A 173 22.74 27.05 -1.11
N GLY A 174 21.95 28.04 -1.53
CA GLY A 174 22.33 29.07 -2.52
C GLY A 174 22.19 28.64 -3.98
N GLU A 175 21.82 27.38 -4.25
CA GLU A 175 21.59 26.87 -5.62
C GLU A 175 20.15 26.36 -5.78
N ILE A 176 19.71 25.50 -4.85
CA ILE A 176 18.36 24.92 -4.83
C ILE A 176 17.55 25.47 -3.67
N SER A 177 18.14 25.58 -2.48
CA SER A 177 17.49 26.12 -1.28
C SER A 177 18.04 27.49 -0.89
N PHE A 178 17.16 28.39 -0.46
CA PHE A 178 17.47 29.80 -0.20
C PHE A 178 16.72 30.29 1.02
N ILE A 179 17.39 31.07 1.88
CA ILE A 179 16.68 31.77 2.95
C ILE A 179 15.90 32.94 2.32
N ASP A 180 14.61 33.00 2.58
CA ASP A 180 13.73 34.06 2.08
C ASP A 180 13.25 34.95 3.23
N ILE A 181 13.53 36.25 3.14
CA ILE A 181 13.14 37.26 4.13
C ILE A 181 11.94 38.12 3.68
N LYS A 182 11.33 37.77 2.55
CA LYS A 182 10.16 38.47 1.99
C LYS A 182 8.88 37.66 2.13
N GLU A 183 9.00 36.34 2.00
CA GLU A 183 7.89 35.40 2.08
C GLU A 183 8.13 34.47 3.27
N TYR A 184 7.31 34.59 4.31
CA TYR A 184 7.37 33.78 5.53
C TYR A 184 5.99 33.81 6.21
N THR A 185 5.72 32.89 7.14
CA THR A 185 4.45 32.84 7.89
C THR A 185 4.51 33.75 9.12
N GLU A 186 5.48 33.49 10.01
CA GLU A 186 5.76 34.23 11.24
C GLU A 186 7.26 34.54 11.34
N GLY A 187 7.65 35.46 12.23
CA GLY A 187 9.08 35.80 12.39
C GLY A 187 9.63 36.72 11.31
N LYS A 188 10.76 36.35 10.68
CA LYS A 188 11.50 37.16 9.69
C LYS A 188 12.01 36.37 8.49
N SER A 189 11.85 35.05 8.43
CA SER A 189 12.38 34.25 7.33
C SER A 189 11.67 32.92 7.15
N SER A 190 11.74 32.36 5.95
CA SER A 190 11.38 30.97 5.64
C SER A 190 12.46 30.32 4.76
N LEU A 191 12.27 29.05 4.39
CA LEU A 191 13.14 28.37 3.43
C LEU A 191 12.43 28.16 2.09
N ARG A 192 12.99 28.76 1.04
CA ARG A 192 12.50 28.68 -0.34
C ARG A 192 13.31 27.69 -1.15
N PHE A 193 12.65 26.95 -2.05
CA PHE A 193 13.28 26.03 -2.98
C PHE A 193 12.91 26.33 -4.42
N GLN A 194 13.89 26.24 -5.32
CA GLN A 194 13.75 26.43 -6.76
C GLN A 194 14.91 25.73 -7.51
N ASN A 195 15.01 25.89 -8.83
CA ASN A 195 16.11 25.36 -9.66
C ASN A 195 16.33 23.84 -9.56
N PHE A 196 15.25 23.06 -9.47
CA PHE A 196 15.29 21.61 -9.24
C PHE A 196 16.11 20.83 -10.29
N TYR A 197 16.23 21.37 -11.51
CA TYR A 197 17.08 20.82 -12.58
C TYR A 197 18.56 20.72 -12.22
N LEU A 198 19.02 21.42 -11.18
CA LEU A 198 20.38 21.32 -10.67
C LEU A 198 20.62 20.01 -9.90
N ASP A 199 19.57 19.33 -9.42
CA ASP A 199 19.68 17.99 -8.86
C ASP A 199 19.27 16.92 -9.87
N LYS A 200 20.07 15.84 -9.95
CA LYS A 200 19.84 14.74 -10.91
C LYS A 200 18.49 14.06 -10.67
N TYR A 201 18.08 13.95 -9.41
CA TYR A 201 16.84 13.30 -8.99
C TYR A 201 15.77 14.32 -8.62
N LYS A 202 15.99 15.60 -8.97
CA LYS A 202 15.05 16.69 -8.74
C LYS A 202 14.60 16.78 -7.27
N GLN A 203 15.52 16.56 -6.34
CA GLN A 203 15.28 16.64 -4.90
C GLN A 203 15.43 18.07 -4.41
N ALA A 204 14.62 18.46 -3.41
CA ALA A 204 14.68 19.77 -2.77
C ALA A 204 14.15 19.65 -1.34
N ARG A 205 15.02 19.37 -0.37
CA ARG A 205 14.59 18.99 1.00
C ARG A 205 15.53 19.49 2.08
N VAL A 206 15.03 19.51 3.30
CA VAL A 206 15.82 19.57 4.54
C VAL A 206 15.59 18.32 5.38
N MET A 207 16.52 18.04 6.29
CA MET A 207 16.36 17.01 7.30
C MET A 207 16.80 17.52 8.67
N HIS A 208 16.00 17.20 9.68
CA HIS A 208 16.36 17.37 11.08
C HIS A 208 16.34 16.00 11.77
N LYS A 209 17.41 15.70 12.51
CA LYS A 209 17.49 14.55 13.39
C LYS A 209 16.84 14.89 14.72
N VAL A 210 15.84 14.12 15.13
CA VAL A 210 15.01 14.42 16.30
C VAL A 210 15.09 13.30 17.30
N LYS A 211 15.38 13.66 18.56
CA LYS A 211 15.32 12.72 19.68
C LYS A 211 13.88 12.44 20.04
N VAL A 212 13.53 11.17 20.13
CA VAL A 212 12.20 10.68 20.47
C VAL A 212 12.28 9.67 21.62
N LEU A 213 11.16 9.42 22.27
CA LEU A 213 11.00 8.31 23.19
C LEU A 213 10.44 7.12 22.41
N PRO A 214 10.91 5.88 22.69
CA PRO A 214 10.34 4.69 22.09
C PRO A 214 8.84 4.53 22.40
N LYS A 215 8.11 3.94 21.46
CA LYS A 215 6.70 3.57 21.51
C LYS A 215 5.81 4.74 21.90
N LYS A 216 6.00 5.86 21.21
CA LYS A 216 5.18 7.07 21.32
C LYS A 216 4.62 7.45 19.96
N SER A 217 3.54 8.21 19.99
CA SER A 217 2.92 8.79 18.81
C SER A 217 3.31 10.26 18.69
N TYR A 218 3.66 10.68 17.48
CA TYR A 218 4.13 12.03 17.18
C TYR A 218 3.40 12.61 15.97
N ARG A 219 3.35 13.94 15.93
CA ARG A 219 2.87 14.73 14.80
C ARG A 219 3.93 15.71 14.37
N VAL A 220 4.08 15.85 13.06
CA VAL A 220 4.88 16.87 12.40
C VAL A 220 3.94 17.78 11.64
N ASP A 221 4.04 19.09 11.85
CA ASP A 221 3.32 20.09 11.08
C ASP A 221 4.32 20.95 10.30
N CYS A 222 3.97 21.39 9.10
CA CYS A 222 4.79 22.27 8.28
C CYS A 222 3.89 23.21 7.45
N SER A 223 4.21 24.50 7.43
CA SER A 223 3.58 25.46 6.54
C SER A 223 4.25 25.42 5.17
N ILE A 224 3.46 25.33 4.11
CA ILE A 224 3.89 25.27 2.72
C ILE A 224 3.23 26.38 1.92
N LYS A 225 3.97 26.95 0.99
CA LYS A 225 3.45 27.82 -0.07
C LYS A 225 4.06 27.38 -1.40
N THR A 226 3.29 27.45 -2.48
CA THR A 226 3.76 27.09 -3.83
C THR A 226 3.53 28.24 -4.80
N GLN A 227 4.31 28.27 -5.88
CA GLN A 227 4.11 29.17 -7.02
C GLN A 227 4.50 28.42 -8.30
N LEU A 228 3.51 28.19 -9.18
CA LEU A 228 3.68 27.45 -10.44
C LEU A 228 4.42 26.10 -10.27
N PHE A 229 4.20 25.43 -9.14
CA PHE A 229 4.95 24.24 -8.75
C PHE A 229 4.36 22.96 -9.34
N THR A 230 5.20 22.07 -9.84
CA THR A 230 4.77 20.77 -10.39
C THR A 230 5.84 19.68 -10.23
N PRO A 231 5.44 18.40 -10.02
CA PRO A 231 4.08 17.96 -9.73
C PRO A 231 3.74 18.19 -8.26
N SER A 232 2.46 18.46 -7.96
CA SER A 232 2.03 18.86 -6.62
C SER A 232 2.17 17.78 -5.55
N ASP A 233 2.18 16.51 -5.97
CA ASP A 233 2.33 15.35 -5.08
C ASP A 233 3.79 15.10 -4.65
N SER A 234 4.74 15.86 -5.20
CA SER A 234 6.15 15.70 -4.86
C SER A 234 6.52 16.28 -3.50
N ILE A 235 5.79 17.27 -2.97
CA ILE A 235 6.03 17.86 -1.65
C ILE A 235 5.48 16.93 -0.57
N LYS A 236 6.33 16.49 0.37
CA LYS A 236 5.97 15.56 1.43
C LYS A 236 6.69 15.89 2.75
N LEU A 237 6.09 15.44 3.85
CA LEU A 237 6.82 15.15 5.09
C LEU A 237 7.11 13.66 5.13
N VAL A 238 8.33 13.29 5.54
CA VAL A 238 8.73 11.89 5.68
C VAL A 238 9.52 11.70 6.98
N CYS A 239 9.11 10.74 7.80
CA CYS A 239 9.86 10.30 8.97
C CYS A 239 10.51 8.95 8.66
N ILE A 240 11.83 8.87 8.84
CA ILE A 240 12.58 7.60 8.73
C ILE A 240 13.38 7.31 9.99
N ASP A 241 13.57 6.04 10.29
CA ASP A 241 14.51 5.61 11.32
C ASP A 241 15.98 5.74 10.85
N GLN A 242 16.91 5.39 11.73
CA GLN A 242 18.36 5.47 11.43
C GLN A 242 18.82 4.41 10.40
N ASN A 243 18.00 3.40 10.10
CA ASN A 243 18.27 2.35 9.12
C ASN A 243 17.59 2.60 7.78
N GLY A 244 16.84 3.70 7.64
CA GLY A 244 16.10 4.06 6.42
C GLY A 244 14.69 3.50 6.33
N LYS A 245 14.15 2.89 7.41
CA LYS A 245 12.76 2.45 7.47
C LYS A 245 11.83 3.66 7.56
N VAL A 246 10.84 3.76 6.69
CA VAL A 246 9.82 4.81 6.76
C VAL A 246 8.86 4.52 7.92
N LEU A 247 8.79 5.46 8.87
CA LEU A 247 7.93 5.38 10.06
C LEU A 247 6.61 6.15 9.89
N GLY A 248 6.58 7.09 8.95
CA GLY A 248 5.42 7.92 8.63
C GLY A 248 5.70 8.74 7.38
N THR A 249 4.64 9.04 6.64
CA THR A 249 4.65 9.94 5.49
C THR A 249 3.37 10.75 5.49
N GLU A 250 3.44 11.97 4.95
CA GLU A 250 2.25 12.76 4.67
C GLU A 250 1.31 11.99 3.73
N ARG A 251 0.00 12.09 4.01
CA ARG A 251 -1.06 11.35 3.34
C ARG A 251 -1.57 12.14 2.13
N ASN A 252 -0.98 11.89 0.98
CA ASN A 252 -1.26 12.67 -0.23
C ASN A 252 -2.53 12.19 -0.97
N SER A 253 -3.73 12.41 -0.39
CA SER A 253 -4.98 12.04 -1.08
C SER A 253 -5.20 12.89 -2.34
N THR A 254 -5.82 12.31 -3.36
CA THR A 254 -6.15 13.00 -4.63
C THR A 254 -7.04 14.24 -4.44
N VAL A 255 -7.79 14.33 -3.34
CA VAL A 255 -8.57 15.52 -2.96
C VAL A 255 -7.65 16.63 -2.44
N TRP A 256 -6.60 16.28 -1.71
CA TRP A 256 -5.57 17.20 -1.24
C TRP A 256 -4.67 17.69 -2.39
N GLN A 257 -4.38 16.85 -3.38
CA GLN A 257 -3.64 17.21 -4.61
C GLN A 257 -4.27 18.39 -5.37
N LYS A 258 -5.61 18.45 -5.42
CA LYS A 258 -6.34 19.61 -6.00
C LYS A 258 -6.24 20.86 -5.13
N LYS A 259 -6.10 20.71 -3.82
CA LYS A 259 -5.92 21.81 -2.86
C LYS A 259 -4.52 22.44 -2.96
N TYR A 260 -3.51 21.67 -3.40
CA TYR A 260 -2.11 22.11 -3.55
C TYR A 260 -1.80 22.81 -4.89
N THR A 261 -2.62 22.61 -5.93
CA THR A 261 -2.34 23.04 -7.32
C THR A 261 -3.03 24.33 -7.77
N ASP A 262 -4.12 24.75 -7.11
CA ASP A 262 -4.96 25.86 -7.55
C ASP A 262 -4.66 27.22 -6.85
N CYS A 263 -3.59 27.33 -6.07
CA CYS A 263 -3.40 28.47 -5.16
C CYS A 263 -2.14 29.28 -5.45
N ASP A 264 -2.26 30.31 -6.29
CA ASP A 264 -1.40 31.50 -6.22
C ASP A 264 -1.60 32.30 -4.90
N ASN A 265 -2.40 31.81 -3.92
CA ASN A 265 -2.86 32.56 -2.76
C ASN A 265 -2.66 31.81 -1.43
N GLY A 266 -1.53 32.06 -0.76
CA GLY A 266 -1.34 31.87 0.69
C GLY A 266 -0.58 30.63 1.16
N TRP A 267 -0.22 30.64 2.45
CA TRP A 267 0.38 29.50 3.15
C TRP A 267 -0.69 28.51 3.59
N TYR A 268 -0.39 27.22 3.54
CA TYR A 268 -1.23 26.14 4.06
C TYR A 268 -0.41 25.17 4.89
N LYS A 269 -1.05 24.50 5.84
CA LYS A 269 -0.37 23.53 6.71
C LYS A 269 -0.52 22.12 6.15
N ILE A 270 0.57 21.35 6.14
CA ILE A 270 0.58 19.90 5.97
C ILE A 270 0.95 19.22 7.28
N THR A 271 0.41 18.04 7.52
CA THR A 271 0.55 17.31 8.77
C THR A 271 0.88 15.84 8.51
N MET A 272 1.82 15.28 9.27
CA MET A 272 2.19 13.87 9.23
C MET A 272 2.19 13.30 10.64
N GLY A 273 1.60 12.11 10.82
CA GLY A 273 1.76 11.30 12.01
C GLY A 273 2.87 10.26 11.87
N PHE A 274 3.49 9.87 12.98
CA PHE A 274 4.33 8.67 13.02
C PHE A 274 4.37 8.05 14.43
N ASN A 275 4.63 6.74 14.51
CA ASN A 275 4.96 6.05 15.75
C ASN A 275 6.49 5.85 15.81
N SER A 276 7.12 6.16 16.94
CA SER A 276 8.58 5.98 17.08
C SER A 276 9.01 4.52 17.10
N MET A 277 8.11 3.57 17.33
CA MET A 277 8.42 2.15 17.52
C MET A 277 9.54 1.99 18.56
N GLU A 278 10.58 1.19 18.32
CA GLU A 278 11.70 1.05 19.26
C GLU A 278 12.75 2.18 19.17
N ASN A 279 12.53 3.20 18.33
CA ASN A 279 13.54 4.22 18.06
C ASN A 279 13.67 5.27 19.16
N THR A 280 14.90 5.74 19.35
CA THR A 280 15.24 6.88 20.21
C THR A 280 15.64 8.13 19.41
N PHE A 281 15.87 7.96 18.11
CA PHE A 281 16.12 9.03 17.16
C PHE A 281 15.45 8.72 15.83
N VAL A 282 14.91 9.74 15.19
CA VAL A 282 14.34 9.69 13.85
C VAL A 282 14.89 10.83 13.00
N ASN A 283 14.85 10.68 11.68
CA ASN A 283 15.17 11.75 10.75
C ASN A 283 13.87 12.22 10.10
N ILE A 284 13.56 13.50 10.26
CA ILE A 284 12.36 14.11 9.69
C ILE A 284 12.78 14.94 8.50
N TYR A 285 12.25 14.58 7.34
CA TYR A 285 12.44 15.31 6.10
C TYR A 285 11.21 16.15 5.78
N ALA A 286 11.46 17.35 5.27
CA ALA A 286 10.45 18.21 4.66
C ALA A 286 10.97 18.72 3.32
N GLY A 287 10.17 18.64 2.27
CA GLY A 287 10.52 19.13 0.95
C GLY A 287 9.91 18.30 -0.17
N ALA A 288 10.53 18.34 -1.34
CA ALA A 288 10.02 17.70 -2.54
C ALA A 288 10.95 16.60 -3.09
N TRP A 289 10.34 15.51 -3.59
CA TRP A 289 10.98 14.43 -4.30
C TRP A 289 10.52 14.41 -5.76
N GLY A 290 11.41 14.74 -6.70
CA GLY A 290 11.05 14.73 -8.12
C GLY A 290 10.41 16.03 -8.62
N ALA A 291 10.66 17.16 -7.95
CA ALA A 291 10.11 18.46 -8.33
C ALA A 291 10.61 18.92 -9.71
N GLU A 292 9.72 19.24 -10.64
CA GLU A 292 10.11 19.56 -12.01
C GLU A 292 10.28 21.05 -12.24
N GLU A 293 9.29 21.85 -11.86
CA GLU A 293 9.26 23.29 -12.13
C GLU A 293 8.61 24.06 -10.96
N GLY A 294 8.78 25.39 -10.99
CA GLY A 294 8.19 26.32 -10.04
C GLY A 294 9.04 26.60 -8.80
N ILE A 295 8.38 27.14 -7.78
CA ILE A 295 8.98 27.51 -6.49
C ILE A 295 8.06 26.99 -5.38
N PHE A 296 8.64 26.55 -4.27
CA PHE A 296 7.88 26.36 -3.04
C PHE A 296 8.66 26.87 -1.84
N TRP A 297 7.93 27.17 -0.77
CA TRP A 297 8.48 27.58 0.52
C TRP A 297 7.99 26.61 1.58
N ILE A 298 8.83 26.42 2.60
CA ILE A 298 8.48 25.73 3.83
C ILE A 298 8.78 26.64 5.03
N ASP A 299 7.94 26.57 6.05
CA ASP A 299 8.05 27.35 7.28
C ASP A 299 7.36 26.63 8.45
N ASP A 300 7.54 27.12 9.68
CA ASP A 300 6.89 26.62 10.90
C ASP A 300 6.94 25.10 11.10
N LEU A 301 8.07 24.47 10.81
CA LEU A 301 8.21 23.03 11.02
C LEU A 301 8.17 22.73 12.54
N THR A 302 7.19 21.94 12.99
CA THR A 302 7.09 21.53 14.40
C THR A 302 7.02 20.03 14.55
N VAL A 303 7.45 19.54 15.71
CA VAL A 303 7.31 18.13 16.11
C VAL A 303 6.76 18.12 17.52
N GLN A 304 5.67 17.39 17.74
CA GLN A 304 5.05 17.25 19.05
C GLN A 304 4.60 15.81 19.31
N GLU A 305 4.72 15.38 20.56
CA GLU A 305 4.07 14.15 21.02
C GLU A 305 2.55 14.37 21.01
N VAL A 306 1.81 13.36 20.56
CA VAL A 306 0.34 13.40 20.51
C VAL A 306 -0.28 12.25 21.28
N GLY A 307 -1.48 12.50 21.79
CA GLY A 307 -2.22 11.56 22.62
C GLY A 307 -3.02 10.57 21.79
N LEU A 308 -4.26 10.35 22.21
CA LEU A 308 -5.17 9.28 21.80
C LEU A 308 -5.74 9.44 20.36
N VAL A 309 -5.00 10.09 19.46
CA VAL A 309 -5.34 10.24 18.05
C VAL A 309 -5.31 8.87 17.39
N ASN A 310 -6.37 8.52 16.66
CA ASN A 310 -6.57 7.24 16.00
C ASN A 310 -6.51 6.02 16.93
N ILE A 311 -6.89 6.18 18.22
CA ILE A 311 -6.93 5.06 19.17
C ILE A 311 -7.87 3.95 18.69
N LEU A 312 -7.34 2.72 18.63
CA LEU A 312 -8.09 1.55 18.19
C LEU A 312 -8.72 0.83 19.39
N ARG A 313 -10.00 0.47 19.28
CA ARG A 313 -10.78 -0.24 20.29
C ARG A 313 -11.26 -1.60 19.79
N ARG A 314 -10.46 -2.65 20.01
CA ARG A 314 -10.78 -4.06 19.74
C ARG A 314 -9.91 -4.99 20.60
N ASN A 315 -10.16 -6.30 20.55
CA ASN A 315 -9.47 -7.30 21.40
C ASN A 315 -7.94 -7.24 21.32
N GLY A 316 -7.38 -6.97 20.12
CA GLY A 316 -5.93 -6.85 19.93
C GLY A 316 -5.31 -5.52 20.34
N THR A 317 -6.09 -4.56 20.82
CA THR A 317 -5.64 -3.19 21.12
C THR A 317 -6.09 -2.73 22.51
N PRO A 318 -5.62 -3.38 23.58
CA PRO A 318 -6.03 -3.02 24.93
C PRO A 318 -5.59 -1.60 25.29
N LEU A 319 -6.47 -0.88 26.00
CA LEU A 319 -6.17 0.36 26.69
C LEU A 319 -5.84 0.03 28.15
N CYS A 320 -4.71 0.52 28.67
CA CYS A 320 -4.35 0.40 30.07
C CYS A 320 -3.97 1.78 30.61
N ILE A 321 -4.68 2.22 31.65
CA ILE A 321 -4.39 3.46 32.37
C ILE A 321 -3.97 3.10 33.78
N ARG A 322 -2.77 3.50 34.17
CA ARG A 322 -2.24 3.25 35.52
C ARG A 322 -1.69 4.50 36.15
N ASN A 323 -1.77 4.59 37.48
CA ASN A 323 -1.10 5.62 38.26
C ASN A 323 0.42 5.52 38.07
N ARG A 324 1.07 6.65 37.77
CA ARG A 324 2.51 6.69 37.52
C ARG A 324 3.35 6.40 38.77
N GLU A 325 2.87 6.74 39.96
CA GLU A 325 3.63 6.65 41.21
C GLU A 325 3.51 5.28 41.87
N ASN A 326 2.28 4.76 42.00
CA ASN A 326 2.02 3.53 42.75
C ASN A 326 1.63 2.32 41.85
N GLY A 327 1.47 2.53 40.54
CA GLY A 327 1.14 1.47 39.59
C GLY A 327 -0.30 0.96 39.63
N GLN A 328 -1.21 1.58 40.41
CA GLN A 328 -2.63 1.22 40.43
C GLN A 328 -3.22 1.28 39.02
N ILE A 329 -3.79 0.18 38.55
CA ILE A 329 -4.52 0.12 37.28
C ILE A 329 -5.95 0.61 37.52
N TYR A 330 -6.44 1.46 36.63
CA TYR A 330 -7.77 2.03 36.68
C TYR A 330 -8.70 1.34 35.67
N GLU A 331 -9.98 1.25 36.02
CA GLU A 331 -11.00 0.56 35.22
C GLU A 331 -11.86 1.54 34.42
N GLU A 332 -12.01 1.28 33.11
CA GLU A 332 -12.89 2.08 32.24
C GLU A 332 -14.36 1.88 32.61
N GLY A 333 -15.13 2.96 32.62
CA GLY A 333 -16.52 3.00 33.08
C GLY A 333 -16.67 3.16 34.59
N ILE A 334 -15.59 3.02 35.38
CA ILE A 334 -15.58 3.24 36.82
C ILE A 334 -14.71 4.46 37.17
N ASP A 335 -13.43 4.38 36.82
CA ASP A 335 -12.44 5.40 37.16
C ASP A 335 -12.32 6.47 36.07
N TYR A 336 -12.60 6.13 34.83
CA TYR A 336 -12.61 7.05 33.69
C TYR A 336 -13.69 6.65 32.67
N GLU A 337 -14.19 7.58 31.87
CA GLU A 337 -15.19 7.28 30.84
C GLU A 337 -14.58 6.55 29.64
N PHE A 338 -15.44 5.96 28.79
CA PHE A 338 -15.01 5.28 27.58
C PHE A 338 -14.16 6.19 26.67
N VAL A 339 -12.94 5.76 26.38
CA VAL A 339 -11.98 6.52 25.58
C VAL A 339 -12.08 6.13 24.11
N ARG A 340 -12.27 7.11 23.24
CA ARG A 340 -12.28 6.92 21.79
C ARG A 340 -11.81 8.18 21.09
N ASP A 341 -11.35 7.99 19.86
CA ASP A 341 -11.32 9.06 18.87
C ASP A 341 -12.64 9.03 18.10
N THR A 342 -13.28 10.18 17.92
CA THR A 342 -14.56 10.31 17.21
C THR A 342 -14.39 10.57 15.71
N ILE A 343 -13.19 10.94 15.26
CA ILE A 343 -12.87 11.24 13.86
C ILE A 343 -12.37 9.98 13.13
N MET A 344 -11.37 9.28 13.69
CA MET A 344 -10.88 7.97 13.21
C MET A 344 -10.68 7.87 11.68
N ASP A 345 -10.07 8.89 11.09
CA ASP A 345 -9.74 8.96 9.65
C ASP A 345 -8.28 8.59 9.35
N PHE A 346 -7.53 8.19 10.38
CA PHE A 346 -6.11 7.85 10.33
C PHE A 346 -5.20 9.04 9.97
N GLU A 347 -5.73 10.26 10.02
CA GLU A 347 -5.01 11.51 9.90
C GLU A 347 -4.60 12.03 11.28
N PHE A 348 -3.70 13.01 11.29
CA PHE A 348 -3.11 13.54 12.51
C PHE A 348 -3.34 15.05 12.63
N ASP A 349 -4.27 15.62 11.87
CA ASP A 349 -4.52 17.06 11.84
C ASP A 349 -5.53 17.53 12.91
N HIS A 350 -6.16 16.61 13.64
CA HIS A 350 -7.06 16.88 14.77
C HIS A 350 -6.41 16.66 16.14
N CYS A 351 -7.04 17.18 17.20
CA CYS A 351 -6.65 16.91 18.58
C CYS A 351 -7.41 15.69 19.12
N SER A 352 -6.74 14.86 19.92
CA SER A 352 -7.43 13.79 20.66
C SER A 352 -8.30 14.36 21.77
N GLU A 353 -9.44 13.72 22.04
CA GLU A 353 -10.23 14.02 23.24
C GLU A 353 -9.44 13.70 24.52
N SER A 354 -9.64 14.51 25.56
CA SER A 354 -9.10 14.23 26.91
C SER A 354 -9.81 13.03 27.54
N ILE A 355 -9.11 12.28 28.40
CA ILE A 355 -9.73 11.20 29.17
C ILE A 355 -10.63 11.83 30.23
N LYS A 356 -11.94 11.56 30.20
CA LYS A 356 -12.87 12.12 31.19
C LYS A 356 -12.86 11.32 32.48
N ILE A 357 -12.83 12.01 33.61
CA ILE A 357 -12.76 11.44 34.95
C ILE A 357 -14.09 11.73 35.68
N PRO A 358 -14.92 10.72 35.95
CA PRO A 358 -16.17 10.88 36.70
C PRO A 358 -15.93 11.40 38.12
N LEU A 359 -16.93 12.10 38.69
CA LEU A 359 -16.85 12.67 40.05
C LEU A 359 -16.58 11.64 41.15
N GLN A 360 -17.03 10.39 40.97
CA GLN A 360 -16.86 9.31 41.94
C GLN A 360 -15.58 8.46 41.71
N SER A 361 -14.71 8.89 40.78
CA SER A 361 -13.50 8.16 40.42
C SER A 361 -12.52 8.01 41.59
N SER A 362 -11.77 6.90 41.58
CA SER A 362 -10.61 6.74 42.46
C SER A 362 -9.41 7.58 42.02
N ILE A 363 -9.36 8.02 40.75
CA ILE A 363 -8.35 8.93 40.21
C ILE A 363 -8.52 10.31 40.84
N LYS A 364 -7.44 10.87 41.38
CA LYS A 364 -7.45 12.18 42.05
C LYS A 364 -6.90 13.29 41.17
N ASP A 365 -7.37 14.51 41.39
CA ASP A 365 -6.81 15.69 40.74
C ASP A 365 -5.30 15.79 40.94
N GLY A 366 -4.57 16.23 39.92
CA GLY A 366 -3.11 16.30 39.91
C GLY A 366 -2.39 14.95 39.72
N THR A 367 -3.09 13.82 39.69
CA THR A 367 -2.49 12.49 39.44
C THR A 367 -1.83 12.45 38.07
N PHE A 368 -0.62 11.89 38.01
CA PHE A 368 0.01 11.51 36.75
C PHE A 368 -0.35 10.08 36.39
N LEU A 369 -0.81 9.88 35.16
CA LEU A 369 -1.19 8.60 34.61
C LEU A 369 -0.17 8.16 33.56
N LEU A 370 0.05 6.85 33.47
CA LEU A 370 0.70 6.20 32.34
C LEU A 370 -0.37 5.49 31.52
N VAL A 371 -0.43 5.82 30.23
CA VAL A 371 -1.44 5.32 29.30
C VAL A 371 -0.74 4.49 28.23
N ASP A 372 -1.10 3.21 28.16
CA ASP A 372 -0.73 2.29 27.09
C ASP A 372 -1.94 2.07 26.18
N TYR A 373 -1.75 2.19 24.87
CA TYR A 373 -2.82 1.98 23.89
C TYR A 373 -2.22 1.59 22.54
N TYR A 374 -3.07 1.39 21.54
CA TYR A 374 -2.66 1.20 20.15
C TYR A 374 -3.41 2.18 19.27
N HIS A 375 -2.75 2.66 18.22
CA HIS A 375 -3.37 3.54 17.24
C HIS A 375 -3.17 3.01 15.82
N GLY A 376 -4.10 3.38 14.94
CA GLY A 376 -3.94 3.21 13.51
C GLY A 376 -3.07 4.31 12.92
N LEU A 377 -2.53 4.05 11.73
CA LEU A 377 -1.72 4.99 10.97
C LEU A 377 -2.01 4.82 9.48
N GLY A 378 -2.40 5.92 8.83
CA GLY A 378 -2.44 6.01 7.37
C GLY A 378 -1.06 6.33 6.82
N MET A 379 -0.70 5.71 5.71
CA MET A 379 0.56 5.95 4.98
C MET A 379 0.27 6.49 3.57
N ASP A 380 1.29 6.54 2.72
CA ASP A 380 1.21 7.09 1.36
C ASP A 380 -0.01 6.51 0.60
N HIS A 381 -0.64 7.34 -0.22
CA HIS A 381 -1.83 6.95 -1.00
C HIS A 381 -3.01 6.41 -0.18
N ASP A 382 -3.22 6.88 1.05
CA ASP A 382 -4.33 6.49 1.93
C ASP A 382 -4.29 5.02 2.35
N GLN A 383 -3.14 4.36 2.26
CA GLN A 383 -3.02 2.96 2.59
C GLN A 383 -3.11 2.73 4.11
N ILE A 384 -4.06 1.89 4.54
CA ILE A 384 -4.24 1.50 5.93
C ILE A 384 -4.45 -0.01 5.99
N SER A 385 -3.53 -0.75 6.62
CA SER A 385 -3.65 -2.20 6.68
C SER A 385 -4.63 -2.66 7.78
N VAL A 386 -5.40 -3.70 7.47
CA VAL A 386 -6.32 -4.38 8.39
C VAL A 386 -5.53 -5.38 9.24
N CYS A 387 -5.89 -5.50 10.52
CA CYS A 387 -5.34 -6.54 11.38
C CYS A 387 -5.72 -7.94 10.86
N MET A 388 -4.73 -8.68 10.38
CA MET A 388 -4.92 -10.03 9.85
C MET A 388 -5.28 -11.06 10.93
N SER A 389 -5.08 -10.76 12.21
CA SER A 389 -5.49 -11.63 13.32
C SER A 389 -6.89 -11.32 13.87
N GLU A 390 -7.57 -10.25 13.42
CA GLU A 390 -8.84 -9.82 14.00
C GLU A 390 -10.02 -10.60 13.39
N GLU A 391 -10.75 -11.34 14.23
CA GLU A 391 -11.87 -12.21 13.82
C GLU A 391 -12.99 -11.43 13.13
N THR A 392 -13.33 -10.25 13.66
CA THR A 392 -14.42 -9.41 13.15
C THR A 392 -14.22 -9.03 11.67
N SER A 393 -12.97 -8.89 11.21
CA SER A 393 -12.64 -8.62 9.81
C SER A 393 -13.09 -9.76 8.89
N TYR A 394 -12.99 -11.00 9.36
CA TYR A 394 -13.43 -12.18 8.62
C TYR A 394 -14.95 -12.35 8.62
N ASP A 395 -15.64 -11.97 9.71
CA ASP A 395 -17.10 -11.94 9.73
C ASP A 395 -17.68 -10.94 8.72
N ILE A 396 -17.05 -9.77 8.59
CA ILE A 396 -17.40 -8.78 7.57
C ILE A 396 -17.12 -9.35 6.18
N LEU A 397 -15.94 -9.92 5.96
CA LEU A 397 -15.60 -10.52 4.67
C LEU A 397 -16.60 -11.62 4.29
N GLU A 398 -16.98 -12.51 5.22
CA GLU A 398 -17.91 -13.59 4.97
C GLU A 398 -19.29 -13.10 4.51
N LYS A 399 -19.84 -12.08 5.17
CA LYS A 399 -21.12 -11.45 4.75
C LYS A 399 -21.04 -10.91 3.32
N ASN A 400 -19.92 -10.26 2.98
CA ASN A 400 -19.69 -9.71 1.65
C ASN A 400 -19.51 -10.80 0.59
N ILE A 401 -18.74 -11.86 0.90
CA ILE A 401 -18.58 -13.00 0.01
C ILE A 401 -19.89 -13.74 -0.23
N GLN A 402 -20.72 -13.93 0.80
CA GLN A 402 -22.03 -14.54 0.64
C GLN A 402 -22.91 -13.77 -0.36
N ALA A 403 -22.97 -12.43 -0.21
CA ALA A 403 -23.74 -11.57 -1.11
C ALA A 403 -23.15 -11.56 -2.54
N LEU A 404 -21.82 -11.54 -2.65
CA LEU A 404 -21.10 -11.52 -3.92
C LEU A 404 -21.29 -12.82 -4.72
N VAL A 405 -21.07 -13.99 -4.10
CA VAL A 405 -21.18 -15.30 -4.74
C VAL A 405 -22.61 -15.53 -5.24
N GLY A 406 -23.61 -15.14 -4.44
CA GLY A 406 -25.01 -15.20 -4.83
C GLY A 406 -25.38 -14.32 -6.02
N ARG A 407 -24.54 -13.33 -6.38
CA ARG A 407 -24.82 -12.37 -7.45
C ARG A 407 -23.97 -12.55 -8.70
N LEU A 408 -22.65 -12.71 -8.60
CA LEU A 408 -21.78 -12.85 -9.78
C LEU A 408 -21.64 -14.30 -10.27
N GLU A 409 -21.90 -15.30 -9.42
CA GLU A 409 -21.72 -16.73 -9.71
C GLU A 409 -20.30 -17.14 -10.14
N SER A 410 -19.30 -16.27 -9.95
CA SER A 410 -17.89 -16.47 -10.32
C SER A 410 -17.30 -17.76 -9.75
N SER A 411 -16.40 -18.39 -10.52
CA SER A 411 -15.62 -19.59 -10.14
C SER A 411 -14.17 -19.26 -9.76
N LYS A 412 -13.75 -18.01 -9.98
CA LYS A 412 -12.40 -17.51 -9.75
C LYS A 412 -12.48 -16.23 -8.92
N PHE A 413 -11.54 -16.06 -8.01
CA PHE A 413 -11.46 -14.90 -7.11
C PHE A 413 -10.02 -14.41 -7.07
N PHE A 414 -9.85 -13.09 -6.94
CA PHE A 414 -8.54 -12.48 -6.77
C PHE A 414 -8.43 -11.94 -5.35
N ILE A 415 -7.48 -12.44 -4.57
CA ILE A 415 -7.19 -11.96 -3.22
C ILE A 415 -6.24 -10.74 -3.33
N SER A 416 -6.72 -9.57 -2.90
CA SER A 416 -5.97 -8.31 -2.93
C SER A 416 -5.08 -8.17 -1.70
N LEU A 417 -4.06 -9.01 -1.62
CA LEU A 417 -3.10 -8.99 -0.51
C LEU A 417 -1.70 -8.61 -1.01
N ASP A 418 -1.62 -7.38 -1.49
CA ASP A 418 -0.43 -6.67 -1.95
C ASP A 418 -0.02 -5.58 -0.96
N GLU A 419 1.27 -5.24 -0.98
CA GLU A 419 1.83 -4.06 -0.32
C GLU A 419 1.42 -3.90 1.15
N VAL A 420 1.37 -4.99 1.93
CA VAL A 420 0.96 -4.94 3.34
C VAL A 420 2.02 -4.22 4.18
N ILE A 421 1.86 -2.90 4.31
CA ILE A 421 2.78 -1.98 4.99
C ILE A 421 2.72 -2.09 6.51
N MET A 422 1.64 -2.63 7.09
CA MET A 422 1.50 -2.77 8.52
C MET A 422 0.79 -4.09 8.87
N GLY A 423 1.41 -4.88 9.73
CA GLY A 423 0.91 -6.19 10.10
C GLY A 423 1.76 -6.80 11.20
N GLY A 424 1.11 -7.47 12.15
CA GLY A 424 1.84 -8.19 13.18
C GLY A 424 2.15 -7.39 14.44
N THR A 425 1.69 -6.14 14.55
CA THR A 425 2.16 -5.18 15.56
C THR A 425 1.25 -5.05 16.77
N CYS A 426 -0.04 -5.37 16.66
CA CYS A 426 -0.96 -5.31 17.79
C CYS A 426 -0.80 -6.49 18.76
N ALA A 427 -1.40 -6.38 19.96
CA ALA A 427 -1.27 -7.36 21.02
C ALA A 427 -1.69 -8.77 20.57
N LEU A 428 -2.78 -8.88 19.79
CA LEU A 428 -3.30 -10.15 19.29
C LEU A 428 -2.36 -10.82 18.28
N CYS A 429 -1.66 -10.02 17.48
CA CYS A 429 -0.66 -10.55 16.57
C CYS A 429 0.59 -11.01 17.34
N SER A 430 1.06 -10.20 18.29
CA SER A 430 2.25 -10.51 19.08
C SER A 430 2.08 -11.70 20.03
N CYS A 431 0.87 -11.93 20.57
CA CYS A 431 0.63 -13.00 21.54
C CYS A 431 0.69 -14.40 20.92
N CYS A 432 0.64 -14.51 19.60
CA CYS A 432 0.64 -15.79 18.92
C CYS A 432 2.04 -16.38 18.69
N GLU A 433 3.13 -15.65 18.99
CA GLU A 433 4.52 -15.98 18.59
C GLU A 433 4.69 -16.28 17.09
N LYS A 434 3.68 -15.97 16.28
CA LYS A 434 3.67 -16.21 14.85
C LYS A 434 4.49 -15.12 14.18
N LYS A 435 5.51 -15.54 13.43
CA LYS A 435 6.20 -14.64 12.50
C LYS A 435 5.17 -14.01 11.55
N PRO A 436 5.33 -12.73 11.13
CA PRO A 436 4.35 -12.07 10.27
C PRO A 436 4.01 -12.87 8.99
N GLY A 437 4.98 -13.58 8.41
CA GLY A 437 4.72 -14.48 7.26
C GLY A 437 3.69 -15.58 7.53
N LEU A 438 3.64 -16.15 8.74
CA LEU A 438 2.63 -17.15 9.11
C LEU A 438 1.26 -16.51 9.38
N ILE A 439 1.22 -15.27 9.91
CA ILE A 439 -0.02 -14.50 10.03
C ILE A 439 -0.61 -14.23 8.64
N MET A 440 0.23 -13.77 7.70
CA MET A 440 -0.14 -13.55 6.31
C MET A 440 -0.70 -14.82 5.66
N SER A 441 0.00 -15.95 5.85
CA SER A 441 -0.45 -17.24 5.34
C SER A 441 -1.85 -17.62 5.85
N GLN A 442 -2.07 -17.46 7.15
CA GLN A 442 -3.34 -17.79 7.78
C GLN A 442 -4.45 -16.86 7.30
N CYS A 443 -4.14 -15.59 7.03
CA CYS A 443 -5.08 -14.66 6.41
C CYS A 443 -5.56 -15.21 5.06
N VAL A 444 -4.64 -15.54 4.15
CA VAL A 444 -4.99 -16.12 2.84
C VAL A 444 -5.81 -17.40 2.97
N ILE A 445 -5.37 -18.34 3.80
CA ILE A 445 -6.07 -19.62 4.01
C ILE A 445 -7.51 -19.40 4.50
N ARG A 446 -7.71 -18.44 5.42
CA ARG A 446 -9.05 -18.10 5.93
C ARG A 446 -9.91 -17.44 4.87
N GLN A 447 -9.38 -16.48 4.11
CA GLN A 447 -10.11 -15.85 3.01
C GLN A 447 -10.55 -16.90 1.96
N MET A 448 -9.67 -17.83 1.60
CA MET A 448 -9.99 -18.95 0.71
C MET A 448 -11.08 -19.86 1.30
N ALA A 449 -10.99 -20.19 2.59
CA ALA A 449 -11.98 -21.03 3.27
C ALA A 449 -13.38 -20.39 3.27
N ILE A 450 -13.46 -19.08 3.52
CA ILE A 450 -14.70 -18.32 3.48
C ILE A 450 -15.33 -18.38 2.08
N VAL A 451 -14.55 -18.14 1.03
CA VAL A 451 -15.05 -18.28 -0.35
C VAL A 451 -15.51 -19.70 -0.64
N ARG A 452 -14.73 -20.70 -0.24
CA ARG A 452 -15.03 -22.13 -0.48
C ARG A 452 -16.28 -22.61 0.25
N LYS A 453 -16.67 -21.97 1.35
CA LYS A 453 -17.95 -22.24 2.02
C LYS A 453 -19.15 -22.05 1.09
N TYR A 454 -19.10 -21.06 0.20
CA TYR A 454 -20.18 -20.73 -0.75
C TYR A 454 -19.88 -21.18 -2.19
N LYS A 455 -18.61 -21.36 -2.54
CA LYS A 455 -18.15 -21.85 -3.85
C LYS A 455 -17.02 -22.88 -3.68
N PRO A 456 -17.31 -24.17 -3.40
CA PRO A 456 -16.31 -25.17 -3.05
C PRO A 456 -15.19 -25.37 -4.09
N SER A 457 -15.49 -25.19 -5.37
CA SER A 457 -14.55 -25.32 -6.49
C SER A 457 -13.86 -24.01 -6.89
N ALA A 458 -13.87 -22.99 -6.03
CA ALA A 458 -13.25 -21.70 -6.30
C ALA A 458 -11.73 -21.82 -6.53
N ASN A 459 -11.26 -21.13 -7.57
CA ASN A 459 -9.84 -20.95 -7.87
C ASN A 459 -9.38 -19.54 -7.46
N PHE A 460 -8.11 -19.40 -7.08
CA PHE A 460 -7.61 -18.16 -6.49
C PHE A 460 -6.41 -17.61 -7.24
N PHE A 461 -6.43 -16.28 -7.42
CA PHE A 461 -5.30 -15.47 -7.82
C PHE A 461 -4.87 -14.61 -6.63
N ILE A 462 -3.59 -14.29 -6.52
CA ILE A 462 -3.08 -13.39 -5.49
C ILE A 462 -1.85 -12.64 -6.03
N TRP A 463 -1.67 -11.39 -5.62
CA TRP A 463 -0.45 -10.65 -5.92
C TRP A 463 0.76 -11.31 -5.27
N SER A 464 1.90 -11.28 -5.96
CA SER A 464 3.09 -12.04 -5.54
C SER A 464 3.98 -11.35 -4.51
N ASP A 465 3.95 -10.03 -4.44
CA ASP A 465 5.01 -9.21 -3.87
C ASP A 465 5.29 -9.50 -2.40
N MET A 466 4.24 -9.65 -1.60
CA MET A 466 4.36 -9.98 -0.17
C MET A 466 4.76 -11.44 0.11
N PHE A 467 4.88 -12.26 -0.94
CA PHE A 467 5.21 -13.68 -0.88
C PHE A 467 6.54 -14.02 -1.58
N ASP A 468 7.07 -13.09 -2.37
CA ASP A 468 8.28 -13.28 -3.17
C ASP A 468 9.51 -12.68 -2.48
N PRO A 469 10.53 -13.50 -2.14
CA PRO A 469 11.75 -13.01 -1.53
C PRO A 469 12.60 -12.13 -2.49
N ASN A 470 12.38 -12.24 -3.80
CA ASN A 470 13.03 -11.36 -4.78
C ASN A 470 12.34 -9.98 -4.86
N HIS A 471 11.22 -9.82 -4.16
CA HIS A 471 10.41 -8.61 -4.15
C HIS A 471 10.26 -8.06 -2.71
N ASN A 472 9.06 -8.07 -2.12
CA ASN A 472 8.77 -7.42 -0.83
C ASN A 472 8.90 -8.37 0.38
N ALA A 473 8.95 -9.70 0.19
CA ALA A 473 8.82 -10.65 1.30
C ALA A 473 10.09 -10.82 2.16
N ASP A 474 11.30 -10.69 1.58
CA ASP A 474 12.60 -10.97 2.24
C ASP A 474 13.16 -9.78 3.02
N ARG A 475 12.41 -8.68 3.10
CA ARG A 475 12.88 -7.42 3.68
C ARG A 475 11.89 -6.92 4.72
N GLN A 476 12.35 -6.04 5.60
CA GLN A 476 11.44 -5.13 6.28
C GLN A 476 10.69 -4.36 5.20
N TYR A 477 9.37 -4.49 5.19
CA TYR A 477 8.48 -3.83 4.24
C TYR A 477 7.49 -2.97 5.02
N GLY A 478 7.47 -1.67 4.73
CA GLY A 478 6.75 -0.69 5.53
C GLY A 478 7.15 -0.76 7.01
N LEU A 479 6.15 -0.89 7.88
CA LEU A 479 6.28 -1.00 9.33
C LEU A 479 6.46 -2.44 9.82
N CYS A 480 6.40 -3.44 8.94
CA CYS A 480 6.50 -4.86 9.27
C CYS A 480 7.93 -5.36 9.39
N GLU A 481 8.15 -6.40 10.18
CA GLU A 481 9.45 -7.11 10.28
C GLU A 481 9.77 -7.96 9.03
N GLY A 482 8.83 -8.07 8.09
CA GLY A 482 8.92 -8.87 6.86
C GLY A 482 8.07 -10.14 6.88
N TYR A 483 7.75 -10.67 5.69
CA TYR A 483 6.78 -11.76 5.50
C TYR A 483 7.42 -13.07 5.02
N TYR A 484 8.71 -13.24 5.26
CA TYR A 484 9.44 -14.44 4.87
C TYR A 484 8.74 -15.74 5.33
N GLY A 485 8.68 -16.71 4.43
CA GLY A 485 8.04 -18.01 4.68
C GLY A 485 6.52 -18.04 4.52
N ALA A 486 5.88 -16.95 4.10
CA ALA A 486 4.43 -16.87 3.91
C ALA A 486 3.84 -17.85 2.88
N ILE A 487 4.68 -18.47 2.03
CA ILE A 487 4.22 -19.42 1.02
C ILE A 487 4.15 -20.86 1.50
N GLU A 488 4.90 -21.21 2.55
CA GLU A 488 5.12 -22.60 2.93
C GLU A 488 3.84 -23.34 3.36
N PRO A 489 2.91 -22.72 4.12
CA PRO A 489 1.65 -23.38 4.47
C PRO A 489 0.54 -23.21 3.41
N LEU A 490 0.78 -22.46 2.33
CA LEU A 490 -0.26 -22.17 1.34
C LEU A 490 -0.60 -23.38 0.46
N PRO A 491 -1.89 -23.59 0.13
CA PRO A 491 -2.29 -24.63 -0.80
C PRO A 491 -1.79 -24.33 -2.22
N LYS A 492 -1.46 -25.38 -2.98
CA LYS A 492 -0.83 -25.26 -4.32
C LYS A 492 -1.80 -24.87 -5.44
N ASP A 493 -3.07 -24.75 -5.13
CA ASP A 493 -4.14 -24.35 -6.06
C ASP A 493 -4.33 -22.82 -6.13
N ILE A 494 -3.27 -22.07 -5.82
CA ILE A 494 -3.18 -20.62 -5.96
C ILE A 494 -2.35 -20.28 -7.20
N THR A 495 -2.80 -19.27 -7.95
CA THR A 495 -2.02 -18.64 -9.01
C THR A 495 -1.42 -17.32 -8.51
N PHE A 496 -0.08 -17.25 -8.44
CA PHE A 496 0.61 -16.01 -8.10
C PHE A 496 0.72 -15.08 -9.31
N VAL A 497 0.35 -13.81 -9.13
CA VAL A 497 0.43 -12.77 -10.15
C VAL A 497 1.67 -11.92 -9.89
N CYS A 498 2.74 -12.21 -10.64
CA CYS A 498 4.04 -11.58 -10.54
C CYS A 498 4.07 -10.27 -11.34
N TRP A 499 4.45 -9.15 -10.73
CA TRP A 499 4.27 -7.83 -11.37
C TRP A 499 5.50 -6.92 -11.43
N ASN A 500 6.59 -7.25 -10.74
CA ASN A 500 7.77 -6.41 -10.76
C ASN A 500 8.70 -6.77 -11.92
N ASN A 501 8.66 -5.96 -12.98
CA ASN A 501 9.47 -6.16 -14.20
C ASN A 501 10.96 -6.35 -13.91
N LYS A 502 11.53 -5.66 -12.91
CA LYS A 502 12.97 -5.74 -12.57
C LYS A 502 13.38 -7.14 -12.09
N VAL A 503 12.44 -7.94 -11.63
CA VAL A 503 12.70 -9.28 -11.06
C VAL A 503 11.73 -10.34 -11.62
N ILE A 504 10.98 -10.04 -12.68
CA ILE A 504 9.85 -10.85 -13.14
C ILE A 504 10.23 -12.31 -13.42
N GLU A 505 11.36 -12.54 -14.07
CA GLU A 505 11.88 -13.87 -14.35
C GLU A 505 12.22 -14.64 -13.05
N LYS A 506 12.85 -13.97 -12.08
CA LYS A 506 13.18 -14.57 -10.78
C LYS A 506 11.92 -14.92 -9.99
N SER A 507 10.93 -14.03 -9.98
CA SER A 507 9.63 -14.23 -9.32
C SER A 507 8.91 -15.44 -9.91
N ILE A 508 8.74 -15.47 -11.23
CA ILE A 508 8.08 -16.56 -11.96
C ILE A 508 8.77 -17.90 -11.68
N ASN A 509 10.10 -17.95 -11.81
CA ASN A 509 10.87 -19.17 -11.55
C ASN A 509 10.77 -19.62 -10.09
N PHE A 510 10.78 -18.68 -9.13
CA PHE A 510 10.64 -18.98 -7.71
C PHE A 510 9.31 -19.69 -7.42
N PHE A 511 8.17 -19.10 -7.78
CA PHE A 511 6.86 -19.69 -7.50
C PHE A 511 6.63 -21.00 -8.27
N ALA A 512 7.04 -21.06 -9.54
CA ALA A 512 6.95 -22.28 -10.34
C ALA A 512 7.78 -23.43 -9.73
N SER A 513 9.00 -23.15 -9.26
CA SER A 513 9.85 -24.16 -8.59
C SER A 513 9.25 -24.68 -7.28
N LYS A 514 8.38 -23.88 -6.64
CA LYS A 514 7.63 -24.23 -5.43
C LYS A 514 6.29 -24.92 -5.73
N GLY A 515 6.00 -25.19 -7.00
CA GLY A 515 4.81 -25.91 -7.46
C GLY A 515 3.52 -25.08 -7.54
N PHE A 516 3.63 -23.75 -7.54
CA PHE A 516 2.46 -22.87 -7.73
C PHE A 516 2.25 -22.56 -9.22
N SER A 517 1.01 -22.24 -9.58
CA SER A 517 0.75 -21.64 -10.90
C SER A 517 1.15 -20.17 -10.88
N VAL A 518 1.59 -19.65 -12.03
CA VAL A 518 2.07 -18.27 -12.16
C VAL A 518 1.40 -17.55 -13.32
N MET A 519 1.15 -16.27 -13.12
CA MET A 519 0.65 -15.29 -14.08
C MET A 519 1.54 -14.05 -13.96
N ALA A 520 1.73 -13.29 -15.05
CA ALA A 520 2.41 -12.00 -15.00
C ALA A 520 1.39 -10.85 -15.02
N GLY A 521 1.52 -9.88 -14.11
CA GLY A 521 0.94 -8.55 -14.25
C GLY A 521 1.86 -7.69 -15.11
N ALA A 522 1.33 -7.09 -16.17
CA ALA A 522 2.12 -6.41 -17.20
C ALA A 522 1.45 -5.09 -17.65
N TYR A 523 1.98 -4.49 -18.72
CA TYR A 523 1.63 -3.16 -19.25
C TYR A 523 2.08 -1.99 -18.35
N TYR A 524 1.50 -1.78 -17.17
CA TYR A 524 1.81 -0.66 -16.25
C TYR A 524 2.02 0.69 -16.96
N ASP A 525 1.17 0.99 -17.95
CA ASP A 525 1.19 2.23 -18.74
C ASP A 525 2.48 2.44 -19.58
N ASP A 526 3.23 1.37 -19.86
CA ASP A 526 4.40 1.34 -20.75
C ASP A 526 3.96 1.22 -22.22
N LYS A 527 3.95 2.37 -22.90
CA LYS A 527 3.59 2.44 -24.33
C LYS A 527 4.57 1.71 -25.25
N SER A 528 5.80 1.40 -24.81
CA SER A 528 6.76 0.69 -25.65
C SER A 528 6.57 -0.82 -25.65
N MET A 529 5.71 -1.36 -24.77
CA MET A 529 5.44 -2.79 -24.58
C MET A 529 6.66 -3.62 -24.13
N ASN A 530 7.80 -3.01 -23.80
CA ASN A 530 9.03 -3.74 -23.46
C ASN A 530 8.81 -4.59 -22.20
N SER A 531 8.20 -3.99 -21.17
CA SER A 531 7.81 -4.69 -19.95
C SER A 531 6.95 -5.92 -20.22
N THR A 532 5.99 -5.80 -21.13
CA THR A 532 5.08 -6.89 -21.45
C THR A 532 5.78 -7.99 -22.25
N GLU A 533 6.73 -7.64 -23.12
CA GLU A 533 7.58 -8.61 -23.80
C GLU A 533 8.46 -9.42 -22.84
N GLU A 534 9.02 -8.77 -21.82
CA GLU A 534 9.79 -9.42 -20.75
C GLU A 534 8.91 -10.41 -19.97
N CYS A 535 7.70 -9.99 -19.58
CA CYS A 535 6.72 -10.86 -18.92
C CYS A 535 6.37 -12.11 -19.77
N VAL A 536 6.08 -11.92 -21.06
CA VAL A 536 5.77 -13.04 -21.97
C VAL A 536 6.95 -13.99 -22.10
N SER A 537 8.16 -13.45 -22.24
CA SER A 537 9.38 -14.26 -22.36
C SER A 537 9.62 -15.10 -21.10
N ALA A 538 9.43 -14.51 -19.91
CA ALA A 538 9.57 -15.21 -18.63
C ALA A 538 8.51 -16.30 -18.42
N LEU A 539 7.27 -16.11 -18.90
CA LEU A 539 6.20 -17.11 -18.75
C LEU A 539 6.42 -18.35 -19.64
N LYS A 540 7.03 -18.18 -20.82
CA LYS A 540 7.29 -19.29 -21.75
C LYS A 540 8.20 -20.36 -21.18
N SER A 541 9.13 -20.00 -20.29
CA SER A 541 10.05 -20.96 -19.69
C SER A 541 9.42 -21.83 -18.61
N THR A 542 8.23 -21.47 -18.11
CA THR A 542 7.64 -22.13 -16.93
C THR A 542 6.23 -22.66 -17.14
N ASN A 543 5.50 -22.21 -18.17
CA ASN A 543 4.11 -22.56 -18.38
C ASN A 543 3.83 -23.08 -19.79
N LYS A 544 2.92 -24.07 -19.88
CA LYS A 544 2.33 -24.53 -21.14
C LYS A 544 1.30 -23.56 -21.72
N GLN A 545 0.73 -22.71 -20.87
CA GLN A 545 -0.24 -21.65 -21.21
C GLN A 545 0.29 -20.31 -20.69
N ILE A 546 0.37 -19.29 -21.56
CA ILE A 546 0.69 -17.93 -21.11
C ILE A 546 -0.50 -17.37 -20.35
N LYS A 547 -0.31 -17.06 -19.06
CA LYS A 547 -1.28 -16.38 -18.22
C LYS A 547 -0.78 -14.96 -17.96
N ILE A 548 -1.49 -13.95 -18.45
CA ILE A 548 -1.05 -12.56 -18.32
C ILE A 548 -2.23 -11.63 -18.00
N LEU A 549 -1.96 -10.62 -17.17
CA LEU A 549 -2.91 -9.61 -16.73
C LEU A 549 -2.45 -8.24 -17.24
N TYR A 550 -3.30 -7.59 -18.03
CA TYR A 550 -3.13 -6.19 -18.41
C TYR A 550 -3.46 -5.30 -17.22
N THR A 551 -2.49 -4.54 -16.72
CA THR A 551 -2.64 -3.66 -15.55
C THR A 551 -2.33 -2.22 -15.94
N THR A 552 -3.24 -1.31 -15.62
CA THR A 552 -3.07 0.14 -15.80
C THR A 552 -3.50 0.86 -14.53
N TRP A 553 -2.71 1.84 -14.09
CA TRP A 553 -3.07 2.73 -12.99
C TRP A 553 -3.54 4.09 -13.49
N LYS A 554 -3.25 4.43 -14.75
CA LYS A 554 -3.72 5.64 -15.43
C LYS A 554 -5.07 5.46 -16.13
N LYS A 555 -5.72 4.30 -15.97
CA LYS A 555 -6.94 3.92 -16.69
C LYS A 555 -6.78 3.99 -18.22
N ASP A 556 -5.57 3.74 -18.72
CA ASP A 556 -5.32 3.68 -20.14
C ASP A 556 -5.67 2.28 -20.66
N TYR A 557 -6.85 2.16 -21.25
CA TYR A 557 -7.33 0.93 -21.91
C TYR A 557 -7.22 1.00 -23.43
N SER A 558 -6.55 2.04 -23.97
CA SER A 558 -6.40 2.20 -25.42
C SER A 558 -5.47 1.15 -26.04
N MET A 559 -4.55 0.58 -25.25
CA MET A 559 -3.53 -0.36 -25.70
C MET A 559 -3.94 -1.84 -25.62
N LEU A 560 -5.21 -2.16 -25.34
CA LEU A 560 -5.69 -3.54 -25.23
C LEU A 560 -5.43 -4.36 -26.50
N LYS A 561 -5.55 -3.74 -27.68
CA LYS A 561 -5.31 -4.40 -28.96
C LYS A 561 -3.84 -4.73 -29.15
N GLU A 562 -2.98 -3.72 -29.00
CA GLU A 562 -1.53 -3.82 -29.16
C GLU A 562 -0.94 -4.84 -28.17
N PHE A 563 -1.41 -4.80 -26.93
CA PHE A 563 -1.05 -5.79 -25.91
C PHE A 563 -1.42 -7.21 -26.34
N SER A 564 -2.67 -7.44 -26.76
CA SER A 564 -3.13 -8.77 -27.19
C SER A 564 -2.34 -9.29 -28.40
N GLU A 565 -2.10 -8.42 -29.39
CA GLU A 565 -1.28 -8.78 -30.55
C GLU A 565 0.14 -9.15 -30.15
N MET A 566 0.76 -8.44 -29.21
CA MET A 566 2.10 -8.76 -28.71
C MET A 566 2.11 -10.14 -28.03
N VAL A 567 1.17 -10.38 -27.10
CA VAL A 567 1.08 -11.64 -26.36
C VAL A 567 0.89 -12.84 -27.29
N ARG A 568 0.14 -12.69 -28.39
CA ARG A 568 -0.17 -13.77 -29.34
C ARG A 568 0.90 -13.99 -30.42
N LYS A 569 1.71 -12.96 -30.73
CA LYS A 569 2.75 -13.05 -31.78
C LYS A 569 3.95 -13.88 -31.36
N LYS A 570 4.18 -13.99 -30.06
CA LYS A 570 5.29 -14.74 -29.45
C LYS A 570 4.73 -16.02 -28.85
#